data_AF-A0A915LZI1-F1
#
_entry.id   AF-A0A915LZI1-F1
#
_cell.length_a   1.000
_cell.length_b   1.000
_cell.length_c   1.000
_cell.angle_alpha   90.00
_cell.angle_beta   90.00
_cell.angle_gamma   90.00
#
_symmetry.space_group_name_H-M   'P 1'
#
loop_
_entity.id
_entity.type
_entity.pdbx_description
1 polymer ?
#
loop_
_entity_poly.entity_id
_entity_poly.type
_entity_poly.pdbx_seq_one_letter_code
_entity_poly.pdbx_strand_id
1 'polypeptide(L)'
;RFVVVDDGGLEQNGMGEGRTSAPNTPPRNSRKRPACALEESNGNSTSARQSPPSLQQKFKFDFERLKSVTKVITRNLNKIIDINYYPVPQAERSNLRHRPIGIGVQGLADAFILMRFPFVSDQAKELNKQIFETIYYGALEASCELAEQFGPYETYKGSPVEKGILQFDMWNVTPTNLWDWDALRKRIATFGVRNSLLIAPMPTASTAQILGNNESIEPYTSNIYCRRVLSGDFQVCFFN
;
A
#
# COMPACT_ATOMS: atom_id res chain seq x y z
N ARG A 1 -6.82 10.89 -4.60
CA ARG A 1 -5.39 11.16 -4.88
C ARG A 1 -4.46 10.20 -4.12
N PHE A 2 -4.94 9.45 -3.13
CA PHE A 2 -4.18 8.34 -2.57
C PHE A 2 -4.35 7.08 -3.45
N VAL A 3 -3.26 6.42 -3.81
CA VAL A 3 -3.31 5.23 -4.67
C VAL A 3 -2.39 4.17 -4.11
N VAL A 4 -2.88 2.94 -4.04
CA VAL A 4 -2.09 1.78 -3.68
C VAL A 4 -1.43 1.24 -4.96
N VAL A 5 -0.12 1.06 -4.93
CA VAL A 5 0.72 0.67 -6.07
C VAL A 5 1.28 -0.73 -5.82
N ASP A 6 1.50 -1.48 -6.88
CA ASP A 6 2.14 -2.79 -6.82
C ASP A 6 3.55 -2.76 -7.43
N ASP A 7 4.48 -3.51 -6.84
CA ASP A 7 5.76 -3.87 -7.44
C ASP A 7 5.75 -5.36 -7.76
N GLY A 8 6.13 -5.67 -9.01
CA GLY A 8 6.07 -7.02 -9.58
C GLY A 8 7.25 -7.92 -9.23
N GLY A 9 8.16 -7.48 -8.35
CA GLY A 9 9.29 -8.28 -7.91
C GLY A 9 10.03 -7.70 -6.71
N LEU A 10 9.79 -8.28 -5.53
CA LEU A 10 10.64 -8.07 -4.36
C LEU A 10 11.59 -9.26 -4.19
N GLU A 11 12.90 -9.02 -4.27
CA GLU A 11 13.88 -9.97 -3.74
C GLU A 11 14.16 -9.66 -2.25
N GLN A 12 13.65 -10.57 -1.43
CA GLN A 12 13.88 -10.90 -0.01
C GLN A 12 14.49 -9.86 0.96
N ASN A 13 13.71 -9.47 1.98
CA ASN A 13 14.17 -8.96 3.28
C ASN A 13 13.38 -9.53 4.48
N GLY A 14 12.93 -10.79 4.42
CA GLY A 14 12.01 -11.34 5.43
C GLY A 14 12.22 -12.79 5.87
N MET A 15 13.44 -13.34 5.77
CA MET A 15 13.72 -14.69 6.26
C MET A 15 14.81 -14.69 7.32
N GLY A 16 14.38 -14.84 8.57
CA GLY A 16 15.24 -15.09 9.74
C GLY A 16 15.84 -16.50 9.77
N GLU A 17 16.34 -17.00 8.63
CA GLU A 17 17.13 -18.22 8.56
C GLU A 17 18.30 -18.04 7.57
N GLY A 18 19.44 -17.56 8.09
CA GLY A 18 20.78 -17.96 7.65
C GLY A 18 21.25 -17.63 6.23
N ARG A 19 20.54 -16.84 5.42
CA ARG A 19 21.03 -16.39 4.10
C ARG A 19 21.22 -14.88 4.07
N THR A 20 22.40 -14.46 3.63
CA THR A 20 22.80 -13.07 3.42
C THR A 20 21.76 -12.32 2.57
N SER A 21 21.38 -11.13 3.03
CA SER A 21 20.46 -10.21 2.37
C SER A 21 20.83 -9.99 0.90
N ALA A 22 19.88 -10.20 -0.01
CA ALA A 22 20.05 -9.90 -1.44
C ALA A 22 20.07 -8.36 -1.64
N PRO A 23 20.79 -7.86 -2.67
CA PRO A 23 20.80 -6.43 -2.98
C PRO A 23 19.41 -5.94 -3.41
N ASN A 24 19.03 -4.74 -2.97
CA ASN A 24 17.75 -4.10 -3.31
C ASN A 24 17.51 -4.10 -4.82
N THR A 25 16.39 -4.68 -5.25
CA THR A 25 15.99 -4.72 -6.67
C THR A 25 15.60 -3.31 -7.15
N PRO A 26 16.04 -2.87 -8.35
CA PRO A 26 15.57 -1.61 -8.91
C PRO A 26 14.07 -1.70 -9.26
N PRO A 27 13.28 -0.62 -9.05
CA PRO A 27 11.84 -0.61 -9.30
C PRO A 27 11.54 -0.89 -10.78
N ARG A 28 10.69 -1.88 -11.08
CA ARG A 28 10.20 -2.15 -12.45
C ARG A 28 8.83 -1.52 -12.68
N ASN A 29 8.58 -1.09 -13.92
CA ASN A 29 7.38 -0.36 -14.35
C ASN A 29 6.07 -0.97 -13.83
N SER A 30 5.38 -0.25 -12.95
CA SER A 30 4.06 -0.60 -12.43
C SER A 30 2.93 -0.19 -13.38
N ARG A 31 1.95 -1.08 -13.58
CA ARG A 31 0.77 -0.83 -14.45
C ARG A 31 -0.35 -0.18 -13.63
N LYS A 32 -1.05 0.81 -14.20
CA LYS A 32 -2.16 1.56 -13.57
C LYS A 32 -3.21 0.64 -12.95
N ARG A 33 -3.53 0.83 -11.66
CA ARG A 33 -4.59 0.14 -10.90
C ARG A 33 -5.20 1.06 -9.82
N PRO A 34 -6.38 0.71 -9.27
CA PRO A 34 -7.44 1.68 -8.97
C PRO A 34 -7.07 2.67 -7.86
N ALA A 35 -7.53 3.91 -8.05
CA ALA A 35 -7.40 4.97 -7.06
C ALA A 35 -8.31 4.71 -5.85
N CYS A 36 -7.78 4.88 -4.64
CA CYS A 36 -8.61 4.93 -3.44
C CYS A 36 -9.17 6.36 -3.36
N ALA A 37 -10.47 6.49 -3.61
CA ALA A 37 -11.18 7.76 -3.52
C ALA A 37 -11.51 8.05 -2.05
N LEU A 38 -11.26 9.30 -1.65
CA LEU A 38 -11.87 9.89 -0.47
C LEU A 38 -13.36 10.06 -0.79
N GLU A 39 -14.25 9.72 0.13
CA GLU A 39 -15.68 10.00 -0.04
C GLU A 39 -16.04 11.38 0.54
N GLU A 40 -16.74 12.18 -0.26
CA GLU A 40 -17.41 13.39 0.20
C GLU A 40 -18.73 13.01 0.89
N SER A 41 -18.90 13.42 2.15
CA SER A 41 -20.21 13.31 2.81
C SER A 41 -21.12 14.44 2.33
N ASN A 42 -21.90 14.19 1.27
CA ASN A 42 -22.90 15.14 0.78
C ASN A 42 -24.18 15.01 1.60
N GLY A 43 -24.35 15.87 2.61
CA GLY A 43 -25.65 16.16 3.21
C GLY A 43 -26.50 16.98 2.22
N ASN A 44 -27.72 16.51 1.94
CA ASN A 44 -28.67 17.07 0.98
C ASN A 44 -28.76 18.61 1.00
N SER A 45 -28.61 19.24 -0.17
CA SER A 45 -28.80 20.68 -0.35
C SER A 45 -30.19 20.99 -0.93
N THR A 46 -31.03 21.64 -0.12
CA THR A 46 -32.11 22.49 -0.62
C THR A 46 -31.52 23.82 -1.07
N SER A 47 -32.01 24.30 -2.22
CA SER A 47 -31.56 25.47 -2.96
C SER A 47 -31.60 26.77 -2.13
N ALA A 48 -30.48 27.49 -2.05
CA ALA A 48 -30.46 28.95 -1.86
C ALA A 48 -29.08 29.54 -2.23
N ARG A 49 -29.07 30.44 -3.22
CA ARG A 49 -27.99 31.41 -3.44
C ARG A 49 -27.91 32.34 -2.22
N GLN A 50 -26.79 32.36 -1.49
CA GLN A 50 -26.22 33.54 -0.80
C GLN A 50 -25.01 33.14 0.08
N SER A 51 -23.95 33.97 0.04
CA SER A 51 -22.72 33.98 0.89
C SER A 51 -21.67 32.86 0.68
N PRO A 52 -20.35 33.17 0.74
CA PRO A 52 -19.31 32.15 0.58
C PRO A 52 -19.41 31.21 1.77
N PRO A 53 -19.74 29.93 1.58
CA PRO A 53 -19.91 29.07 2.71
C PRO A 53 -18.50 28.77 3.21
N SER A 54 -18.23 29.10 4.48
CA SER A 54 -17.15 28.52 5.26
C SER A 54 -17.44 27.02 5.41
N LEU A 55 -17.31 26.30 4.30
CA LEU A 55 -17.43 24.85 4.21
C LEU A 55 -16.17 24.28 4.86
N GLN A 56 -16.16 24.18 6.18
CA GLN A 56 -15.36 23.19 6.87
C GLN A 56 -15.98 21.81 6.56
N GLN A 57 -15.88 21.38 5.30
CA GLN A 57 -16.14 20.00 4.91
C GLN A 57 -15.13 19.14 5.65
N LYS A 58 -15.60 18.37 6.63
CA LYS A 58 -14.79 17.36 7.30
C LYS A 58 -14.58 16.21 6.32
N PHE A 59 -13.47 16.25 5.59
CA PHE A 59 -13.02 15.09 4.83
C PHE A 59 -12.75 13.95 5.81
N LYS A 60 -13.35 12.79 5.55
CA LYS A 60 -13.11 11.56 6.31
C LYS A 60 -12.35 10.59 5.41
N PHE A 61 -11.34 9.95 5.96
CA PHE A 61 -10.61 8.92 5.25
C PHE A 61 -11.40 7.61 5.28
N ASP A 62 -11.63 7.00 4.12
CA ASP A 62 -12.37 5.74 4.00
C ASP A 62 -11.41 4.54 4.05
N PHE A 63 -11.34 3.92 5.23
CA PHE A 63 -10.51 2.75 5.48
C PHE A 63 -11.10 1.45 4.92
N GLU A 64 -12.43 1.33 4.85
CA GLU A 64 -13.08 0.13 4.28
C GLU A 64 -12.82 0.05 2.78
N ARG A 65 -12.90 1.20 2.09
CA ARG A 65 -12.55 1.25 0.67
C ARG A 65 -11.09 0.90 0.45
N LEU A 66 -10.18 1.43 1.27
CA LEU A 66 -8.75 1.13 1.19
C LEU A 66 -8.47 -0.37 1.38
N LYS A 67 -9.12 -1.01 2.35
CA LYS A 67 -9.05 -2.45 2.58
C LYS A 67 -9.55 -3.22 1.36
N SER A 68 -10.71 -2.86 0.81
CA SER A 68 -11.29 -3.54 -0.36
C SER A 68 -10.37 -3.47 -1.59
N VAL A 69 -9.76 -2.32 -1.84
CA VAL A 69 -8.81 -2.11 -2.95
C VAL A 69 -7.53 -2.92 -2.70
N THR A 70 -7.02 -2.91 -1.48
CA THR A 70 -5.83 -3.69 -1.12
C THR A 70 -6.04 -5.18 -1.36
N LYS A 71 -7.19 -5.75 -0.98
CA LYS A 71 -7.52 -7.16 -1.27
C LYS A 71 -7.47 -7.48 -2.76
N VAL A 72 -8.00 -6.60 -3.60
CA VAL A 72 -7.98 -6.77 -5.07
C VAL A 72 -6.55 -6.76 -5.59
N ILE A 73 -5.71 -5.85 -5.10
CA ILE A 73 -4.30 -5.75 -5.49
C ILE A 73 -3.53 -7.01 -5.08
N THR A 74 -3.71 -7.51 -3.85
CA THR A 74 -3.09 -8.76 -3.38
C THR A 74 -3.44 -9.94 -4.30
N ARG A 75 -4.72 -10.10 -4.67
CA ARG A 75 -5.15 -11.17 -5.59
C ARG A 75 -4.56 -11.01 -6.99
N ASN A 76 -4.46 -9.77 -7.48
CA ASN A 76 -3.84 -9.49 -8.78
C ASN A 76 -2.35 -9.82 -8.77
N LEU A 77 -1.62 -9.41 -7.73
CA LEU A 77 -0.19 -9.69 -7.59
C LEU A 77 0.09 -11.19 -7.48
N ASN A 78 -0.73 -11.92 -6.72
CA ASN A 78 -0.59 -13.36 -6.65
C ASN A 78 -0.77 -14.04 -8.01
N LYS A 79 -1.72 -13.57 -8.85
CA LYS A 79 -1.88 -14.07 -10.23
C LYS A 79 -0.70 -13.72 -11.13
N ILE A 80 -0.07 -12.57 -10.92
CA ILE A 80 1.09 -12.15 -11.72
C ILE A 80 2.25 -13.12 -11.52
N ILE A 81 2.49 -13.63 -10.30
CA ILE A 81 3.55 -14.61 -10.05
C ILE A 81 3.42 -15.84 -10.95
N ASP A 82 2.20 -16.28 -11.23
CA ASP A 82 1.94 -17.47 -12.06
C ASP A 82 2.05 -17.20 -13.56
N ILE A 83 1.82 -15.95 -14.00
CA ILE A 83 1.81 -15.54 -15.41
C ILE A 83 3.16 -14.96 -15.84
N ASN A 84 3.99 -14.54 -14.89
CA ASN A 84 5.21 -13.81 -15.18
C ASN A 84 6.23 -14.68 -15.91
N TYR A 85 6.90 -14.09 -16.90
CA TYR A 85 8.03 -14.72 -17.59
C TYR A 85 9.32 -14.41 -16.85
N TYR A 86 10.00 -15.45 -16.36
CA TYR A 86 11.26 -15.31 -15.64
C TYR A 86 12.44 -15.54 -16.59
N PRO A 87 13.32 -14.54 -16.79
CA PRO A 87 14.49 -14.68 -17.67
C PRO A 87 15.57 -15.58 -17.07
N VAL A 88 15.55 -15.79 -15.75
CA VAL A 88 16.50 -16.63 -15.02
C VAL A 88 15.76 -17.65 -14.15
N PRO A 89 16.14 -18.95 -14.19
CA PRO A 89 15.43 -20.01 -13.47
C PRO A 89 15.54 -19.88 -11.94
N GLN A 90 16.58 -19.21 -11.43
CA GLN A 90 16.73 -18.95 -10.00
C GLN A 90 15.63 -18.02 -9.47
N ALA A 91 15.25 -17.00 -10.26
CA ALA A 91 14.20 -16.05 -9.89
C ALA A 91 12.81 -16.70 -9.90
N GLU A 92 12.55 -17.56 -10.89
CA GLU A 92 11.32 -18.37 -10.94
C GLU A 92 11.19 -19.26 -9.71
N ARG A 93 12.26 -20.02 -9.40
CA ARG A 93 12.28 -20.89 -8.22
C ARG A 93 12.06 -20.09 -6.94
N SER A 94 12.66 -18.91 -6.80
CA SER A 94 12.48 -18.06 -5.62
C SER A 94 11.02 -17.59 -5.48
N ASN A 95 10.44 -17.08 -6.56
CA ASN A 95 9.08 -16.53 -6.54
C ASN A 95 8.01 -17.61 -6.36
N LEU A 96 8.15 -18.79 -6.97
CA LEU A 96 7.19 -19.87 -6.79
C LEU A 96 7.23 -20.44 -5.37
N ARG A 97 8.41 -20.51 -4.74
CA ARG A 97 8.59 -21.02 -3.37
C ARG A 97 8.07 -20.09 -2.29
N HIS A 98 8.36 -18.80 -2.42
CA HIS A 98 8.11 -17.81 -1.36
C HIS A 98 6.92 -16.89 -1.66
N ARG A 99 6.58 -16.71 -2.94
CA ARG A 99 5.52 -15.81 -3.42
C ARG A 99 5.52 -14.43 -2.75
N PRO A 100 6.66 -13.72 -2.73
CA PRO A 100 6.69 -12.36 -2.17
C PRO A 100 5.91 -11.41 -3.08
N ILE A 101 5.15 -10.49 -2.50
CA ILE A 101 4.50 -9.40 -3.22
C ILE A 101 4.84 -8.07 -2.55
N GLY A 102 4.90 -7.00 -3.34
CA GLY A 102 5.18 -5.66 -2.85
C GLY A 102 4.02 -4.71 -3.09
N ILE A 103 3.26 -4.43 -2.04
CA ILE A 103 2.23 -3.39 -2.05
C ILE A 103 2.83 -2.11 -1.47
N GLY A 104 2.79 -1.04 -2.23
CA GLY A 104 3.20 0.29 -1.85
C GLY A 104 2.07 1.30 -1.99
N VAL A 105 2.39 2.56 -1.75
CA VAL A 105 1.45 3.67 -1.79
C VAL A 105 2.06 4.84 -2.54
N GLN A 106 1.22 5.73 -3.05
CA GLN A 106 1.63 7.02 -3.61
C GLN A 106 0.59 8.09 -3.25
N GLY A 107 1.02 9.35 -3.22
CA GLY A 107 0.17 10.48 -2.86
C GLY A 107 -0.14 10.55 -1.36
N LEU A 108 0.78 10.13 -0.49
CA LEU A 108 0.61 10.28 0.96
C LEU A 108 0.54 11.76 1.36
N ALA A 109 1.44 12.59 0.82
CA ALA A 109 1.43 14.03 1.05
C ALA A 109 0.13 14.69 0.52
N ASP A 110 -0.36 14.26 -0.64
CA ASP A 110 -1.66 14.72 -1.17
C ASP A 110 -2.81 14.40 -0.21
N ALA A 111 -2.82 13.19 0.37
CA ALA A 111 -3.85 12.81 1.33
C ALA A 111 -3.82 13.70 2.58
N PHE A 112 -2.64 14.04 3.10
CA PHE A 112 -2.51 14.95 4.24
C PHE A 112 -2.97 16.37 3.91
N ILE A 113 -2.64 16.88 2.71
CA ILE A 113 -3.10 18.20 2.25
C ILE A 113 -4.63 18.24 2.14
N LEU A 114 -5.24 17.21 1.55
CA LEU A 114 -6.70 17.11 1.42
C LEU A 114 -7.41 17.06 2.78
N MET A 115 -6.80 16.38 3.77
CA MET A 115 -7.28 16.33 5.14
C MET A 115 -6.93 17.58 5.96
N ARG A 116 -6.23 18.56 5.37
CA ARG A 116 -5.72 19.78 6.03
C ARG A 116 -4.80 19.48 7.23
N PHE A 117 -4.07 18.38 7.18
CA PHE A 117 -3.09 18.01 8.19
C PHE A 117 -1.68 18.40 7.75
N PRO A 118 -0.95 19.21 8.53
CA PRO A 118 0.48 19.40 8.33
C PRO A 118 1.21 18.04 8.43
N PHE A 119 2.21 17.81 7.58
CA PHE A 119 2.91 16.52 7.50
C PHE A 119 3.51 16.07 8.85
N VAL A 120 3.93 17.02 9.69
CA VAL A 120 4.56 16.78 11.01
C VAL A 120 3.54 16.72 12.15
N SER A 121 2.27 17.03 11.89
CA SER A 121 1.23 17.06 12.93
C SER A 121 0.96 15.67 13.53
N ASP A 122 0.52 15.63 14.78
CA ASP A 122 0.18 14.36 15.44
C ASP A 122 -1.04 13.69 14.78
N GLN A 123 -1.94 14.48 14.19
CA GLN A 123 -3.05 13.98 13.38
C GLN A 123 -2.56 13.24 12.12
N ALA A 124 -1.55 13.78 11.42
CA ALA A 124 -0.94 13.11 10.27
C ALA A 124 -0.21 11.82 10.68
N LYS A 125 0.48 11.81 11.84
CA LYS A 125 1.13 10.60 12.36
C LYS A 125 0.12 9.50 12.66
N GLU A 126 -1.00 9.84 13.28
CA GLU A 126 -2.05 8.88 13.59
C GLU A 126 -2.72 8.35 12.33
N LEU A 127 -3.06 9.23 11.38
CA LEU A 127 -3.60 8.83 10.09
C LEU A 127 -2.63 7.92 9.32
N ASN A 128 -1.32 8.20 9.39
CA ASN A 128 -0.30 7.37 8.77
C ASN A 128 -0.31 5.94 9.33
N LYS A 129 -0.38 5.79 10.65
CA LYS A 129 -0.51 4.47 11.30
C LYS A 129 -1.75 3.74 10.81
N GLN A 130 -2.90 4.40 10.83
CA GLN A 130 -4.18 3.81 10.42
C GLN A 130 -4.20 3.38 8.94
N ILE A 131 -3.58 4.16 8.05
CA ILE A 131 -3.45 3.82 6.62
C ILE A 131 -2.63 2.54 6.44
N PHE A 132 -1.41 2.50 7.01
CA PHE A 132 -0.53 1.33 6.86
C PHE A 132 -1.06 0.10 7.58
N GLU A 133 -1.72 0.29 8.72
CA GLU A 133 -2.42 -0.77 9.45
C GLU A 133 -3.52 -1.40 8.58
N THR A 134 -4.34 -0.57 7.93
CA THR A 134 -5.43 -1.01 7.05
C THR A 134 -4.90 -1.77 5.82
N ILE A 135 -3.82 -1.29 5.21
CA ILE A 135 -3.19 -1.97 4.07
C ILE A 135 -2.65 -3.33 4.51
N TYR A 136 -1.98 -3.39 5.67
CA TYR A 136 -1.43 -4.65 6.18
C TYR A 136 -2.52 -5.66 6.52
N TYR A 137 -3.59 -5.20 7.19
CA TYR A 137 -4.74 -6.02 7.50
C TYR A 137 -5.40 -6.58 6.24
N GLY A 138 -5.73 -5.71 5.27
CA GLY A 138 -6.38 -6.11 4.02
C GLY A 138 -5.52 -7.05 3.18
N ALA A 139 -4.21 -6.84 3.14
CA ALA A 139 -3.28 -7.71 2.41
C ALA A 139 -3.15 -9.10 3.05
N LEU A 140 -3.04 -9.17 4.39
CA LEU A 140 -2.99 -10.43 5.12
C LEU A 140 -4.29 -11.22 4.98
N GLU A 141 -5.42 -10.53 5.09
CA GLU A 141 -6.74 -11.15 4.97
C GLU A 141 -6.93 -11.77 3.58
N ALA A 142 -6.60 -11.03 2.50
CA ALA A 142 -6.64 -11.58 1.14
C ALA A 142 -5.64 -12.73 0.93
N SER A 143 -4.45 -12.64 1.53
CA SER A 143 -3.44 -13.71 1.46
C SER A 143 -3.90 -14.98 2.17
N CYS A 144 -4.65 -14.84 3.28
CA CYS A 144 -5.27 -15.95 4.01
C CYS A 144 -6.42 -16.58 3.21
N GLU A 145 -7.31 -15.76 2.60
CA GLU A 145 -8.36 -16.23 1.69
C GLU A 145 -7.80 -17.00 0.48
N LEU A 146 -6.63 -16.59 -0.03
CA LEU A 146 -5.94 -17.31 -1.09
C LEU A 146 -5.31 -18.62 -0.59
N ALA A 147 -4.82 -18.65 0.65
CA ALA A 147 -4.28 -19.87 1.25
C ALA A 147 -5.37 -20.91 1.51
N GLU A 148 -6.59 -20.48 1.85
CA GLU A 148 -7.75 -21.35 1.97
C GLU A 148 -8.09 -22.05 0.65
N GLN A 149 -7.93 -21.35 -0.49
CA GLN A 149 -8.25 -21.91 -1.82
C GLN A 149 -7.11 -22.72 -2.45
N PHE A 150 -5.86 -22.26 -2.30
CA PHE A 150 -4.70 -22.80 -3.02
C PHE A 150 -3.63 -23.43 -2.12
N GLY A 151 -3.83 -23.41 -0.80
CA GLY A 151 -2.85 -23.76 0.21
C GLY A 151 -1.85 -22.64 0.50
N PRO A 152 -1.06 -22.75 1.59
CA PRO A 152 0.01 -21.80 1.90
C PRO A 152 1.17 -21.89 0.91
N TYR A 153 2.12 -20.94 0.96
CA TYR A 153 3.36 -21.03 0.16
C TYR A 153 4.31 -22.13 0.70
N GLU A 154 5.24 -22.59 -0.14
CA GLU A 154 6.07 -23.78 0.13
C GLU A 154 6.88 -23.67 1.42
N THR A 155 7.43 -22.48 1.70
CA THR A 155 8.26 -22.23 2.89
C THR A 155 7.50 -21.54 4.02
N TYR A 156 6.18 -21.77 4.13
CA TYR A 156 5.38 -21.21 5.22
C TYR A 156 5.70 -21.86 6.56
N LYS A 157 5.96 -23.18 6.56
CA LYS A 157 6.40 -23.92 7.75
C LYS A 157 7.76 -23.42 8.22
N GLY A 158 7.88 -23.09 9.49
CA GLY A 158 9.03 -22.44 10.12
C GLY A 158 8.96 -20.92 10.14
N SER A 159 8.04 -20.29 9.40
CA SER A 159 7.96 -18.83 9.31
C SER A 159 7.44 -18.20 10.62
N PRO A 160 7.81 -16.95 10.93
CA PRO A 160 7.25 -16.23 12.08
C PRO A 160 5.72 -16.14 12.05
N VAL A 161 5.13 -16.04 10.86
CA VAL A 161 3.69 -15.95 10.65
C VAL A 161 2.97 -17.24 11.06
N GLU A 162 3.60 -18.41 10.87
CA GLU A 162 3.09 -19.69 11.38
C GLU A 162 3.03 -19.69 12.91
N LYS A 163 4.02 -19.09 13.58
CA LYS A 163 4.04 -18.92 15.04
C LYS A 163 3.06 -17.86 15.55
N GLY A 164 2.27 -17.24 14.66
CA GLY A 164 1.36 -16.15 14.98
C GLY A 164 2.05 -14.81 15.23
N ILE A 165 3.34 -14.68 14.88
CA ILE A 165 4.13 -13.45 15.05
C ILE A 165 3.99 -12.62 13.77
N LEU A 166 3.29 -11.49 13.87
CA LEU A 166 3.12 -10.53 12.79
C LEU A 166 4.19 -9.44 12.85
N GLN A 167 4.24 -8.59 11.81
CA GLN A 167 5.29 -7.59 11.67
C GLN A 167 5.36 -6.63 12.86
N PHE A 168 4.22 -6.18 13.38
CA PHE A 168 4.18 -5.24 14.50
C PHE A 168 4.61 -5.90 15.83
N ASP A 169 4.42 -7.21 15.99
CA ASP A 169 4.91 -7.95 17.17
C ASP A 169 6.44 -7.97 17.20
N MET A 170 7.08 -8.10 16.04
CA MET A 170 8.55 -8.04 15.93
C MET A 170 9.13 -6.69 16.35
N TRP A 171 8.30 -5.63 16.28
CA TRP A 171 8.68 -4.26 16.64
C TRP A 171 8.18 -3.87 18.04
N ASN A 172 7.53 -4.79 18.77
CA ASN A 172 6.89 -4.54 20.06
C ASN A 172 5.88 -3.37 20.02
N VAL A 173 5.18 -3.21 18.90
CA VAL A 173 4.17 -2.15 18.70
C VAL A 173 2.77 -2.75 18.83
N THR A 174 1.93 -2.15 19.66
CA THR A 174 0.51 -2.49 19.71
C THR A 174 -0.25 -1.73 18.61
N PRO A 175 -1.01 -2.42 17.74
CA PRO A 175 -1.80 -1.78 16.68
C PRO A 175 -2.97 -0.99 17.27
N THR A 176 -3.67 -0.21 16.43
CA THR A 176 -4.87 0.50 16.87
C THR A 176 -6.08 -0.44 16.94
N ASN A 177 -7.17 0.03 17.53
CA ASN A 177 -8.43 -0.74 17.63
C ASN A 177 -9.28 -0.66 16.33
N LEU A 178 -8.68 -0.28 15.20
CA LEU A 178 -9.42 -0.10 13.94
C LEU A 178 -9.83 -1.44 13.32
N TRP A 179 -9.00 -2.46 13.47
CA TRP A 179 -9.22 -3.79 12.89
C TRP A 179 -9.07 -4.90 13.93
N ASP A 180 -9.84 -5.98 13.77
CA ASP A 180 -9.78 -7.15 14.65
C ASP A 180 -8.63 -8.09 14.23
N TRP A 181 -7.47 -7.86 14.85
CA TRP A 181 -6.25 -8.65 14.66
C TRP A 181 -6.35 -10.06 15.23
N ASP A 182 -7.13 -10.26 16.30
CA ASP A 182 -7.26 -11.57 16.95
C ASP A 182 -8.07 -12.54 16.07
N ALA A 183 -9.15 -12.05 15.47
CA ALA A 183 -9.90 -12.81 14.47
C ALA A 183 -9.01 -13.20 13.28
N LEU A 184 -8.19 -12.26 12.78
CA LEU A 184 -7.28 -12.52 11.67
C LEU A 184 -6.19 -13.55 12.04
N ARG A 185 -5.60 -13.45 13.24
CA ARG A 185 -4.62 -14.44 13.74
C ARG A 185 -5.20 -15.85 13.79
N LYS A 186 -6.44 -16.02 14.26
CA LYS A 186 -7.12 -17.33 14.29
C LYS A 186 -7.31 -17.91 12.90
N ARG A 187 -7.67 -17.07 11.92
CA ARG A 187 -7.79 -17.49 10.52
C ARG A 187 -6.44 -17.90 9.93
N ILE A 188 -5.40 -17.10 10.17
CA ILE A 188 -4.03 -17.39 9.72
C ILE A 188 -3.52 -18.70 10.35
N ALA A 189 -3.80 -18.95 11.63
CA ALA A 189 -3.41 -20.20 12.29
C ALA A 189 -4.10 -21.44 11.68
N THR A 190 -5.29 -21.27 11.11
CA THR A 190 -6.06 -22.39 10.52
C THR A 190 -5.67 -22.65 9.06
N PHE A 191 -5.58 -21.60 8.23
CA PHE A 191 -5.41 -21.73 6.78
C PHE A 191 -4.00 -21.37 6.29
N GLY A 192 -3.22 -20.67 7.10
CA GLY A 192 -1.96 -20.07 6.70
C GLY A 192 -2.14 -18.82 5.83
N VAL A 193 -1.07 -18.45 5.12
CA VAL A 193 -1.05 -17.33 4.16
C VAL A 193 -0.38 -17.76 2.86
N ARG A 194 -0.80 -17.16 1.74
CA ARG A 194 -0.31 -17.52 0.40
C ARG A 194 0.98 -16.81 0.00
N ASN A 195 1.23 -15.64 0.59
CA ASN A 195 2.38 -14.79 0.26
C ASN A 195 3.27 -14.59 1.49
N SER A 196 4.60 -14.72 1.31
CA SER A 196 5.59 -14.53 2.39
C SER A 196 5.71 -13.07 2.84
N LEU A 197 5.74 -12.14 1.89
CA LEU A 197 5.88 -10.71 2.11
C LEU A 197 4.75 -10.00 1.37
N LEU A 198 4.25 -8.89 1.93
CA LEU A 198 3.04 -8.22 1.44
C LEU A 198 3.25 -6.75 1.11
N ILE A 199 3.96 -6.01 1.97
CA ILE A 199 4.08 -4.56 1.88
C ILE A 199 5.53 -4.17 1.64
N ALA A 200 5.74 -3.33 0.63
CA ALA A 200 7.00 -2.65 0.39
C ALA A 200 6.71 -1.32 -0.34
N PRO A 201 6.78 -0.17 0.36
CA PRO A 201 6.68 1.13 -0.27
C PRO A 201 7.87 1.33 -1.21
N MET A 202 7.61 1.36 -2.51
CA MET A 202 8.61 1.58 -3.56
C MET A 202 8.67 3.06 -3.97
N PRO A 203 9.75 3.52 -4.63
CA PRO A 203 9.75 4.80 -5.33
C PRO A 203 8.78 4.73 -6.52
N THR A 204 7.88 5.71 -6.62
CA THR A 204 6.79 5.73 -7.62
C THR A 204 6.96 6.87 -8.63
N ALA A 205 8.19 7.26 -8.97
CA ALA A 205 8.47 8.45 -9.78
C ALA A 205 7.62 8.51 -11.07
N SER A 206 7.68 7.48 -11.92
CA SER A 206 6.96 7.46 -13.19
C SER A 206 5.44 7.38 -13.04
N THR A 207 4.94 6.52 -12.13
CA THR A 207 3.49 6.29 -11.97
C THR A 207 2.79 7.44 -11.25
N ALA A 208 3.46 8.06 -10.27
CA ALA A 208 2.95 9.24 -9.59
C ALA A 208 2.85 10.43 -10.56
N GLN A 209 3.84 10.60 -11.44
CA GLN A 209 3.79 11.64 -12.49
C GLN A 209 2.62 11.44 -13.46
N ILE A 210 2.33 10.19 -13.85
CA ILE A 210 1.21 9.86 -14.75
C ILE A 210 -0.14 10.13 -14.07
N LEU A 211 -0.26 9.86 -12.77
CA LEU A 211 -1.50 10.03 -12.00
C LEU A 211 -1.64 11.44 -11.39
N GLY A 212 -0.60 12.26 -11.48
CA GLY A 212 -0.58 13.61 -10.92
C GLY A 212 -0.53 13.65 -9.40
N ASN A 213 0.01 12.61 -8.75
CA ASN A 213 0.19 12.54 -7.30
C ASN A 213 1.66 12.79 -6.92
N ASN A 214 1.92 13.05 -5.64
CA ASN A 214 3.27 13.06 -5.08
C ASN A 214 3.86 11.65 -5.02
N GLU A 215 5.19 11.59 -5.01
CA GLU A 215 5.94 10.34 -4.99
C GLU A 215 5.80 9.63 -3.64
N SER A 216 5.50 8.33 -3.70
CA SER A 216 5.52 7.37 -2.59
C SER A 216 4.93 7.92 -1.27
N ILE A 217 5.73 7.85 -0.20
CA ILE A 217 5.44 8.37 1.15
C ILE A 217 6.13 9.71 1.43
N GLU A 218 6.76 10.32 0.42
CA GLU A 218 7.61 11.48 0.61
C GLU A 218 6.79 12.76 0.81
N PRO A 219 7.31 13.73 1.58
CA PRO A 219 6.73 15.07 1.61
C PRO A 219 6.95 15.78 0.28
N TYR A 220 6.23 16.88 0.05
CA TYR A 220 6.54 17.77 -1.08
C TYR A 220 7.93 18.38 -0.89
N THR A 221 8.80 18.17 -1.87
CA THR A 221 10.15 18.77 -1.88
C THR A 221 10.11 20.26 -2.21
N SER A 222 9.20 20.66 -3.10
CA SER A 222 8.94 22.05 -3.46
C SER A 222 7.49 22.22 -3.89
N ASN A 223 6.92 23.39 -3.61
CA ASN A 223 5.59 23.78 -4.12
C ASN A 223 5.63 24.18 -5.59
N ILE A 224 6.83 24.45 -6.14
CA ILE A 224 7.04 24.84 -7.53
C ILE A 224 8.14 23.95 -8.12
N TYR A 225 7.86 23.32 -9.25
CA TYR A 225 8.83 22.49 -9.94
C TYR A 225 8.73 22.67 -11.46
N CYS A 226 9.87 22.56 -12.14
CA CYS A 226 9.93 22.61 -13.60
C CYS A 226 9.80 21.21 -14.18
N ARG A 227 8.84 21.01 -15.09
CA ARG A 227 8.76 19.83 -15.95
C ARG A 227 9.38 20.16 -17.30
N ARG A 228 10.39 19.37 -17.68
CA ARG A 228 10.98 19.43 -19.02
C ARG A 228 10.21 18.54 -19.98
N VAL A 229 9.70 19.09 -21.06
CA VAL A 229 9.14 18.34 -22.19
C VAL A 229 9.84 18.78 -23.48
N LEU A 230 9.62 18.05 -24.57
CA LEU A 230 10.22 18.36 -25.88
C LEU A 230 9.93 19.81 -26.36
N SER A 231 8.82 20.40 -25.91
CA SER A 231 8.39 21.76 -26.27
C SER A 231 8.94 22.86 -25.35
N GLY A 232 9.75 22.54 -24.34
CA GLY A 232 10.34 23.51 -23.41
C GLY A 232 10.16 23.15 -21.93
N ASP A 233 10.59 24.06 -21.06
CA ASP A 233 10.49 23.93 -19.60
C ASP A 233 9.20 24.60 -19.10
N PHE A 234 8.33 23.83 -18.47
CA PHE A 234 7.05 24.31 -17.92
C PHE A 234 7.13 24.38 -16.39
N GLN A 235 6.85 25.55 -15.83
CA GLN A 235 6.73 25.73 -14.38
C GLN A 235 5.35 25.24 -13.93
N VAL A 236 5.33 24.29 -13.00
CA VAL A 236 4.11 23.75 -12.39
C VAL A 236 4.11 24.15 -10.92
N CYS A 237 3.05 24.85 -10.51
CA CYS A 237 2.85 25.29 -9.13
C CYS A 237 1.71 24.49 -8.48
N PHE A 238 1.96 23.96 -7.29
CA PHE A 238 0.94 23.39 -6.42
C PHE A 238 0.43 24.47 -5.45
N PHE A 239 -0.85 24.82 -5.56
CA PHE A 239 -1.51 25.74 -4.63
C PHE A 239 -2.31 24.96 -3.58
N ASN A 240 -2.14 25.35 -2.31
CA ASN A 240 -2.85 24.82 -1.14
C ASN A 240 -4.22 25.47 -0.92
#